data_AF-A0A3D8RCH5-F1
#
_entry.id   AF-A0A3D8RCH5-F1
#
_cell.length_a   1.000
_cell.length_b   1.000
_cell.length_c   1.000
_cell.angle_alpha   90.00
_cell.angle_beta   90.00
_cell.angle_gamma   90.00
#
_symmetry.space_group_name_H-M   'P 1'
#
loop_
_entity.id
_entity.type
_entity.pdbx_description
1 polymer ?
#
loop_
_entity_poly.entity_id
_entity_poly.type
_entity_poly.pdbx_seq_one_letter_code
_entity_poly.pdbx_strand_id
1 'polypeptide(L)'
;MPEVSAEIPSLLQEVCGASLDRSIWRDLSEETFRQHLVTLEERTNAIPVDPQVFSIADWVPRSADQGEKKSHILPIDVEQRLADDFACLVAVAEGAQSVAAVCVEEHLQPVGLTLRFAARDLSFNTEIKTTLQAVFDILAHVAATYQLADDASLSADMLFGLVIQLHSRRLLGRLRSSKWEKPKHLSRSVKKPLWQDFPNLIHRTEFLYSRREKPARNVVLKWLNELAVLYEQFETTTEDETLVMIQLVKATFTFCSAPEIKDFAERLRVGSKPTSQVRAAIKSLRQLDKIAAYHRICISLVDTARAYPMLFHRMTLAILPPYKSVPTAIAFQTWAASCHVHAEVQLAVHYDLHRDFQPRCIGTSKWLCYLCYLFLRAHGRHFPSKTHGHLYDQWTVPDVMDFDEKLSEQYRGILKAIDDVVLQQIDEEPELGRLEPMTSCTS
;
A
#
# COMPACT_ATOMS: atom_id res chain seq x y z
N MET A 1 -36.00 -7.55 -14.79
CA MET A 1 -36.28 -7.43 -13.35
C MET A 1 -35.69 -6.11 -12.89
N PRO A 2 -36.38 -5.33 -12.05
CA PRO A 2 -36.05 -3.92 -11.87
C PRO A 2 -34.67 -3.79 -11.21
N GLU A 3 -33.84 -2.96 -11.84
CA GLU A 3 -32.59 -2.45 -11.31
C GLU A 3 -32.87 -1.75 -9.99
N VAL A 4 -32.36 -2.30 -8.89
CA VAL A 4 -32.13 -1.52 -7.67
C VAL A 4 -30.73 -0.94 -7.79
N SER A 5 -30.63 0.11 -8.62
CA SER A 5 -29.56 1.11 -8.51
C SER A 5 -29.83 1.90 -7.24
N ALA A 6 -29.39 1.38 -6.10
CA ALA A 6 -29.28 2.19 -4.89
C ALA A 6 -28.05 3.11 -5.09
N GLU A 7 -28.29 4.33 -5.55
CA GLU A 7 -27.37 5.43 -5.30
C GLU A 7 -27.18 5.53 -3.78
N ILE A 8 -26.02 5.10 -3.29
CA ILE A 8 -25.65 5.24 -1.88
C ILE A 8 -25.44 6.75 -1.66
N PRO A 9 -26.20 7.41 -0.76
CA PRO A 9 -25.87 8.77 -0.36
C PRO A 9 -24.48 8.76 0.25
N SER A 10 -23.66 9.74 -0.14
CA SER A 10 -22.29 9.96 0.33
C SER A 10 -22.23 10.34 1.82
N LEU A 11 -22.70 9.47 2.70
CA LEU A 11 -22.74 9.69 4.13
C LEU A 11 -21.49 9.06 4.74
N LEU A 12 -20.60 9.93 5.20
CA LEU A 12 -19.47 9.53 6.03
C LEU A 12 -19.98 8.83 7.28
N GLN A 13 -19.34 7.72 7.67
CA GLN A 13 -19.68 6.98 8.88
C GLN A 13 -19.30 7.79 10.14
N GLU A 14 -20.09 7.68 11.20
CA GLU A 14 -19.78 8.33 12.49
C GLU A 14 -18.70 7.55 13.24
N VAL A 15 -17.76 8.29 13.85
CA VAL A 15 -16.70 7.69 14.69
C VAL A 15 -17.16 7.48 16.12
N CYS A 16 -17.98 8.39 16.67
CA CYS A 16 -18.45 8.32 18.05
C CYS A 16 -19.95 8.04 18.06
N GLY A 17 -20.28 6.76 18.18
CA GLY A 17 -21.65 6.31 18.38
C GLY A 17 -21.90 5.81 19.80
N ALA A 18 -20.96 5.04 20.36
CA ALA A 18 -21.14 4.25 21.59
C ALA A 18 -21.50 5.08 22.84
N SER A 19 -22.30 4.50 23.73
CA SER A 19 -22.53 5.05 25.08
C SER A 19 -21.28 4.89 25.96
N LEU A 20 -21.13 5.71 26.99
CA LEU A 20 -19.95 5.72 27.87
C LEU A 20 -19.60 4.35 28.49
N ASP A 21 -20.61 3.54 28.81
CA ASP A 21 -20.45 2.19 29.36
C ASP A 21 -20.01 1.15 28.33
N ARG A 22 -20.30 1.39 27.04
CA ARG A 22 -20.00 0.50 25.91
C ARG A 22 -18.83 0.96 25.05
N SER A 23 -18.33 2.17 25.30
CA SER A 23 -17.22 2.77 24.58
C SER A 23 -15.96 1.90 24.65
N ILE A 24 -15.22 1.84 23.54
CA ILE A 24 -13.90 1.21 23.48
C ILE A 24 -12.83 1.98 24.29
N TRP A 25 -13.12 3.24 24.65
CA TRP A 25 -12.25 4.12 25.43
C TRP A 25 -12.57 4.13 26.94
N ARG A 26 -13.42 3.21 27.41
CA ARG A 26 -13.84 3.14 28.81
C ARG A 26 -12.69 2.86 29.78
N ASP A 27 -11.86 1.87 29.46
CA ASP A 27 -10.80 1.37 30.38
C ASP A 27 -9.47 2.11 30.19
N LEU A 28 -9.28 2.72 29.01
CA LEU A 28 -8.17 3.60 28.66
C LEU A 28 -8.76 4.80 27.94
N SER A 29 -8.67 5.98 28.56
CA SER A 29 -9.24 7.18 27.96
C SER A 29 -8.50 7.54 26.66
N GLU A 30 -9.25 8.02 25.66
CA GLU A 30 -8.69 8.46 24.38
C GLU A 30 -7.67 9.58 24.57
N GLU A 31 -7.89 10.46 25.55
CA GLU A 31 -6.97 11.54 25.93
C GLU A 31 -5.61 10.98 26.39
N THR A 32 -5.63 10.02 27.32
CA THR A 32 -4.42 9.36 27.84
C THR A 32 -3.65 8.67 26.72
N PHE A 33 -4.34 7.87 25.90
CA PHE A 33 -3.75 7.18 24.75
C PHE A 33 -3.05 8.18 23.81
N ARG A 34 -3.73 9.29 23.47
CA ARG A 34 -3.17 10.33 22.60
C ARG A 34 -1.94 10.99 23.20
N GLN A 35 -1.95 11.27 24.50
CA GLN A 35 -0.78 11.86 25.16
C GLN A 35 0.43 10.94 25.10
N HIS A 36 0.24 9.63 25.28
CA HIS A 36 1.31 8.64 25.11
C HIS A 36 1.84 8.62 23.66
N LEU A 37 0.96 8.68 22.65
CA LEU A 37 1.39 8.75 21.25
C LEU A 37 2.26 9.99 20.96
N VAL A 38 1.86 11.16 21.44
CA VAL A 38 2.64 12.41 21.26
C VAL A 38 4.01 12.28 21.92
N THR A 39 4.07 11.74 23.14
CA THR A 39 5.36 11.51 23.83
C THR A 39 6.25 10.54 23.06
N LEU A 40 5.70 9.47 22.48
CA LEU A 40 6.47 8.55 21.65
C LEU A 40 6.93 9.20 20.34
N GLU A 41 6.08 10.02 19.72
CA GLU A 41 6.41 10.79 18.51
C GLU A 41 7.60 11.71 18.75
N GLU A 42 7.58 12.46 19.85
CA GLU A 42 8.66 13.36 20.29
C GLU A 42 9.99 12.62 20.45
N ARG A 43 9.98 11.48 21.15
CA ARG A 43 11.20 10.71 21.44
C ARG A 43 11.81 10.07 20.21
N THR A 44 10.96 9.57 19.31
CA THR A 44 11.39 8.75 18.17
C THR A 44 11.46 9.51 16.86
N ASN A 45 11.14 10.81 16.86
CA ASN A 45 10.91 11.61 15.67
C ASN A 45 9.91 10.92 14.72
N ALA A 46 8.78 10.49 15.30
CA ALA A 46 7.67 9.76 14.68
C ALA A 46 7.99 8.35 14.16
N ILE A 47 9.13 7.73 14.53
CA ILE A 47 9.58 6.47 13.90
C ILE A 47 9.99 5.46 14.97
N PRO A 48 9.01 4.81 15.62
CA PRO A 48 9.29 3.93 16.74
C PRO A 48 9.96 2.61 16.35
N VAL A 49 9.91 2.21 15.08
CA VAL A 49 10.58 1.01 14.57
C VAL A 49 11.09 1.22 13.14
N ASP A 50 12.14 0.48 12.77
CA ASP A 50 12.58 0.43 11.38
C ASP A 50 11.54 -0.25 10.46
N PRO A 51 11.53 0.07 9.16
CA PRO A 51 10.68 -0.61 8.19
C PRO A 51 10.94 -2.12 8.18
N GLN A 52 9.87 -2.90 8.24
CA GLN A 52 9.92 -4.36 8.35
C GLN A 52 8.95 -5.03 7.37
N VAL A 53 9.35 -6.20 6.87
CA VAL A 53 8.53 -7.11 6.08
C VAL A 53 8.43 -8.41 6.85
N PHE A 54 7.22 -8.93 6.99
CA PHE A 54 6.93 -10.12 7.79
C PHE A 54 6.67 -11.31 6.86
N SER A 55 7.05 -12.50 7.32
CA SER A 55 6.78 -13.74 6.60
C SER A 55 5.44 -14.31 7.04
N ILE A 56 4.66 -14.78 6.06
CA ILE A 56 3.41 -15.53 6.30
C ILE A 56 3.69 -16.80 7.11
N ALA A 57 4.84 -17.44 6.91
CA ALA A 57 5.19 -18.69 7.60
C ALA A 57 5.29 -18.53 9.12
N ASP A 58 5.58 -17.32 9.60
CA ASP A 58 5.73 -17.01 11.02
C ASP A 58 4.41 -16.51 11.65
N TRP A 59 3.34 -16.40 10.85
CA TRP A 59 2.08 -15.84 11.29
C TRP A 59 1.07 -16.92 11.70
N VAL A 60 0.57 -16.80 12.92
CA VAL A 60 -0.50 -17.65 13.47
C VAL A 60 -1.71 -16.77 13.77
N PRO A 61 -2.85 -16.95 13.06
CA PRO A 61 -4.08 -16.20 13.35
C PRO A 61 -4.59 -16.50 14.76
N ARG A 62 -4.98 -15.48 15.52
CA ARG A 62 -5.53 -15.64 16.88
C ARG A 62 -6.91 -16.32 16.90
N SER A 63 -7.65 -16.27 15.80
CA SER A 63 -9.06 -16.69 15.70
C SER A 63 -9.25 -18.03 14.97
N ALA A 64 -8.26 -18.93 15.04
CA ALA A 64 -8.41 -20.31 14.58
C ALA A 64 -9.29 -21.20 15.50
N ASP A 65 -9.96 -20.62 16.50
CA ASP A 65 -10.86 -21.35 17.40
C ASP A 65 -12.33 -21.33 16.94
N GLN A 66 -12.78 -22.54 16.58
CA GLN A 66 -14.14 -23.10 16.70
C GLN A 66 -15.22 -22.55 15.75
N GLY A 67 -15.43 -23.25 14.63
CA GLY A 67 -16.72 -23.22 13.93
C GLY A 67 -16.67 -23.69 12.48
N GLU A 68 -15.98 -22.94 11.61
CA GLU A 68 -15.97 -23.22 10.18
C GLU A 68 -14.60 -22.85 9.60
N LYS A 69 -13.76 -23.84 9.30
CA LYS A 69 -12.65 -23.63 8.36
C LYS A 69 -13.29 -23.35 6.99
N LYS A 70 -13.57 -22.08 6.68
CA LYS A 70 -13.91 -21.69 5.32
C LYS A 70 -12.74 -22.10 4.44
N SER A 71 -12.99 -23.02 3.52
CA SER A 71 -11.98 -23.50 2.58
C SER A 71 -11.68 -22.36 1.61
N HIS A 72 -10.58 -21.66 1.84
CA HIS A 72 -10.04 -20.68 0.88
C HIS A 72 -9.44 -21.43 -0.31
N ILE A 73 -9.76 -20.98 -1.52
CA ILE A 73 -9.17 -21.47 -2.78
C ILE A 73 -7.81 -20.79 -2.99
N LEU A 74 -7.72 -19.48 -2.71
CA LEU A 74 -6.45 -18.77 -2.82
C LEU A 74 -5.50 -19.17 -1.68
N PRO A 75 -4.21 -19.41 -1.97
CA PRO A 75 -3.16 -19.32 -0.97
C PRO A 75 -3.11 -17.91 -0.37
N ILE A 76 -2.78 -17.79 0.91
CA ILE A 76 -2.77 -16.51 1.62
C ILE A 76 -1.77 -15.50 1.03
N ASP A 77 -0.65 -15.95 0.48
CA ASP A 77 0.32 -15.08 -0.19
C ASP A 77 -0.21 -14.54 -1.53
N VAL A 78 -1.07 -15.32 -2.21
CA VAL A 78 -1.78 -14.87 -3.42
C VAL A 78 -2.88 -13.89 -3.03
N GLU A 79 -3.65 -14.16 -1.98
CA GLU A 79 -4.66 -13.23 -1.45
C GLU A 79 -4.05 -11.88 -1.07
N GLN A 80 -2.96 -11.88 -0.28
CA GLN A 80 -2.24 -10.67 0.13
C GLN A 80 -1.74 -9.87 -1.08
N ARG A 81 -1.12 -10.54 -2.05
CA ARG A 81 -0.57 -9.90 -3.25
C ARG A 81 -1.65 -9.33 -4.14
N LEU A 82 -2.74 -10.06 -4.36
CA LEU A 82 -3.89 -9.61 -5.11
C LEU A 82 -4.50 -8.36 -4.47
N ALA A 83 -4.68 -8.38 -3.14
CA ALA A 83 -5.16 -7.22 -2.40
C ALA A 83 -4.20 -6.02 -2.49
N ASP A 84 -2.89 -6.23 -2.34
CA ASP A 84 -1.87 -5.18 -2.46
C ASP A 84 -1.83 -4.56 -3.86
N ASP A 85 -1.90 -5.40 -4.90
CA ASP A 85 -1.89 -4.99 -6.29
C ASP A 85 -3.11 -4.08 -6.58
N PHE A 86 -4.32 -4.49 -6.17
CA PHE A 86 -5.51 -3.64 -6.32
C PHE A 86 -5.49 -2.38 -5.45
N ALA A 87 -4.98 -2.45 -4.22
CA ALA A 87 -4.79 -1.26 -3.39
C ALA A 87 -3.86 -0.24 -4.08
N CYS A 88 -2.81 -0.72 -4.75
CA CYS A 88 -1.91 0.13 -5.52
C CYS A 88 -2.62 0.81 -6.71
N LEU A 89 -3.47 0.07 -7.44
CA LEU A 89 -4.19 0.55 -8.62
C LEU A 89 -5.23 1.62 -8.31
N VAL A 90 -5.83 1.63 -7.13
CA VAL A 90 -6.82 2.67 -6.76
C VAL A 90 -6.20 3.91 -6.15
N ALA A 91 -4.93 3.84 -5.74
CA ALA A 91 -4.20 4.99 -5.22
C ALA A 91 -3.72 5.89 -6.38
N VAL A 92 -4.61 6.61 -7.06
CA VAL A 92 -4.28 7.36 -8.29
C VAL A 92 -3.63 8.73 -8.07
N ALA A 93 -3.53 9.20 -6.82
CA ALA A 93 -2.96 10.50 -6.50
C ALA A 93 -1.77 10.41 -5.52
N GLU A 94 -1.03 11.52 -5.40
CA GLU A 94 0.01 11.68 -4.38
C GLU A 94 -0.59 12.20 -3.07
N GLY A 95 0.01 11.82 -1.95
CA GLY A 95 -0.40 12.28 -0.61
C GLY A 95 -1.04 11.20 0.29
N ALA A 96 -1.47 11.60 1.48
CA ALA A 96 -2.09 10.73 2.48
C ALA A 96 -3.56 10.42 2.16
N GLN A 97 -4.22 11.31 1.43
CA GLN A 97 -5.60 11.17 0.97
C GLN A 97 -5.78 10.03 -0.03
N SER A 98 -4.75 9.72 -0.83
CA SER A 98 -4.79 8.64 -1.82
C SER A 98 -4.38 7.26 -1.26
N VAL A 99 -4.22 7.13 0.06
CA VAL A 99 -3.92 5.83 0.69
C VAL A 99 -5.18 4.98 0.68
N ALA A 100 -5.03 3.72 0.26
CA ALA A 100 -6.13 2.79 0.10
C ALA A 100 -5.71 1.42 0.64
N ALA A 101 -6.71 0.70 1.13
CA ALA A 101 -6.60 -0.69 1.55
C ALA A 101 -7.69 -1.51 0.86
N VAL A 102 -7.41 -2.81 0.65
CA VAL A 102 -8.29 -3.73 -0.05
C VAL A 102 -8.32 -5.07 0.67
N CYS A 103 -9.49 -5.68 0.73
CA CYS A 103 -9.66 -7.09 1.07
C CYS A 103 -10.22 -7.86 -0.13
N VAL A 104 -9.86 -9.14 -0.21
CA VAL A 104 -10.38 -10.09 -1.21
C VAL A 104 -11.33 -11.05 -0.51
N GLU A 105 -12.61 -11.00 -0.85
CA GLU A 105 -13.61 -11.96 -0.38
C GLU A 105 -13.76 -13.08 -1.40
N GLU A 106 -13.49 -14.31 -0.96
CA GLU A 106 -13.75 -15.50 -1.77
C GLU A 106 -15.19 -16.00 -1.55
N HIS A 107 -15.96 -16.05 -2.64
CA HIS A 107 -17.31 -16.61 -2.64
C HIS A 107 -17.23 -18.04 -3.18
N LEU A 108 -17.79 -19.01 -2.44
CA LEU A 108 -17.88 -20.40 -2.89
C LEU A 108 -19.19 -20.68 -3.64
N GLN A 109 -20.26 -19.95 -3.32
CA GLN A 109 -21.57 -20.11 -3.95
C GLN A 109 -22.32 -18.76 -3.99
N PRO A 110 -22.52 -18.15 -5.18
CA PRO A 110 -21.86 -18.48 -6.45
C PRO A 110 -20.35 -18.23 -6.38
N VAL A 111 -19.55 -18.99 -7.12
CA VAL A 111 -18.09 -18.84 -7.12
C VAL A 111 -17.70 -17.47 -7.68
N GLY A 112 -16.81 -16.76 -7.00
CA GLY A 112 -16.32 -15.47 -7.47
C GLY A 112 -15.52 -14.71 -6.41
N LEU A 113 -15.19 -13.45 -6.73
CA LEU A 113 -14.49 -12.54 -5.85
C LEU A 113 -15.29 -11.26 -5.62
N THR A 114 -15.31 -10.78 -4.38
CA THR A 114 -15.64 -9.37 -4.09
C THR A 114 -14.38 -8.68 -3.62
N LEU A 115 -13.99 -7.61 -4.30
CA LEU A 115 -12.90 -6.77 -3.86
C LEU A 115 -13.48 -5.58 -3.11
N ARG A 116 -13.16 -5.52 -1.81
CA ARG A 116 -13.67 -4.49 -0.92
C ARG A 116 -12.60 -3.46 -0.64
N PHE A 117 -12.88 -2.23 -1.03
CA PHE A 117 -11.95 -1.12 -0.94
C PHE A 117 -12.31 -0.19 0.22
N ALA A 118 -11.30 0.28 0.92
CA ALA A 118 -11.39 1.40 1.85
C ALA A 118 -10.33 2.44 1.52
N ALA A 119 -10.66 3.71 1.70
CA ALA A 119 -9.75 4.83 1.54
C ALA A 119 -10.09 5.91 2.58
N ARG A 120 -9.21 6.90 2.72
CA ARG A 120 -9.44 8.01 3.66
C ARG A 120 -10.55 8.96 3.20
N ASP A 121 -10.71 9.14 1.90
CA ASP A 121 -11.70 10.02 1.31
C ASP A 121 -12.59 9.28 0.31
N LEU A 122 -13.67 9.94 -0.11
CA LEU A 122 -14.56 9.45 -1.17
C LEU A 122 -13.96 9.64 -2.57
N SER A 123 -12.63 9.67 -2.72
CA SER A 123 -11.96 9.92 -4.00
C SER A 123 -12.13 8.80 -5.03
N PHE A 124 -12.87 7.73 -4.71
CA PHE A 124 -13.43 6.78 -5.66
C PHE A 124 -14.44 7.45 -6.60
N ASN A 125 -13.90 8.26 -7.51
CA ASN A 125 -14.65 8.91 -8.56
C ASN A 125 -15.11 7.89 -9.61
N THR A 126 -15.99 8.33 -10.50
CA THR A 126 -16.54 7.49 -11.57
C THR A 126 -15.44 6.93 -12.47
N GLU A 127 -14.36 7.66 -12.72
CA GLU A 127 -13.25 7.23 -13.56
C GLU A 127 -12.51 6.00 -12.98
N ILE A 128 -12.23 5.98 -11.68
CA ILE A 128 -11.62 4.82 -11.01
C ILE A 128 -12.57 3.61 -11.09
N LYS A 129 -13.87 3.80 -10.81
CA LYS A 129 -14.85 2.71 -10.87
C LYS A 129 -14.96 2.12 -12.28
N THR A 130 -15.06 2.97 -13.30
CA THR A 130 -15.12 2.55 -14.70
C THR A 130 -13.85 1.81 -15.11
N THR A 131 -12.68 2.31 -14.71
CA THR A 131 -11.40 1.65 -15.03
C THR A 131 -11.27 0.30 -14.33
N LEU A 132 -11.65 0.21 -13.05
CA LEU A 132 -11.66 -1.07 -12.32
C LEU A 132 -12.62 -2.07 -12.95
N GLN A 133 -13.80 -1.63 -13.41
CA GLN A 133 -14.73 -2.51 -14.11
C GLN A 133 -14.11 -3.04 -15.41
N ALA A 134 -13.47 -2.18 -16.20
CA ALA A 134 -12.76 -2.61 -17.41
C ALA A 134 -11.61 -3.59 -17.10
N VAL A 135 -10.89 -3.38 -15.98
CA VAL A 135 -9.88 -4.34 -15.49
C VAL A 135 -10.54 -5.69 -15.14
N PHE A 136 -11.67 -5.69 -14.44
CA PHE A 136 -12.39 -6.91 -14.10
C PHE A 136 -12.88 -7.65 -15.35
N ASP A 137 -13.38 -6.93 -16.35
CA ASP A 137 -13.84 -7.52 -17.61
C ASP A 137 -12.69 -8.20 -18.37
N ILE A 138 -11.50 -7.57 -18.41
CA ILE A 138 -10.29 -8.17 -18.99
C ILE A 138 -9.89 -9.43 -18.22
N LEU A 139 -9.85 -9.38 -16.89
CA LEU A 139 -9.47 -10.53 -16.07
C LEU A 139 -10.48 -11.68 -16.15
N ALA A 140 -11.77 -11.38 -16.28
CA ALA A 140 -12.82 -12.36 -16.52
C ALA A 140 -12.67 -13.01 -17.90
N HIS A 141 -12.33 -12.24 -18.94
CA HIS A 141 -11.99 -12.78 -20.27
C HIS A 141 -10.78 -13.71 -20.20
N VAL A 142 -9.69 -13.28 -19.55
CA VAL A 142 -8.49 -14.11 -19.32
C VAL A 142 -8.83 -15.41 -18.60
N ALA A 143 -9.70 -15.34 -17.59
CA ALA A 143 -10.15 -16.50 -16.85
C ALA A 143 -11.00 -17.45 -17.71
N ALA A 144 -11.80 -16.93 -18.63
CA ALA A 144 -12.59 -17.72 -19.57
C ALA A 144 -11.72 -18.37 -20.67
N THR A 145 -10.63 -17.71 -21.08
CA THR A 145 -9.72 -18.17 -22.15
C THR A 145 -8.42 -18.79 -21.65
N TYR A 146 -8.30 -19.10 -20.35
CA TYR A 146 -7.04 -19.51 -19.70
C TYR A 146 -6.30 -20.68 -20.36
N GLN A 147 -7.00 -21.56 -21.09
CA GLN A 147 -6.39 -22.69 -21.81
C GLN A 147 -5.68 -22.29 -23.12
N LEU A 148 -5.97 -21.10 -23.65
CA LEU A 148 -5.34 -20.57 -24.86
C LEU A 148 -3.99 -19.94 -24.51
N ALA A 149 -2.96 -20.30 -25.26
CA ALA A 149 -1.57 -19.93 -24.97
C ALA A 149 -1.21 -18.48 -25.37
N ASP A 150 -1.89 -17.90 -26.38
CA ASP A 150 -1.47 -16.64 -27.02
C ASP A 150 -2.08 -15.35 -26.45
N ASP A 151 -3.02 -15.42 -25.49
CA ASP A 151 -3.80 -14.24 -25.06
C ASP A 151 -3.24 -13.52 -23.81
N ALA A 152 -2.37 -14.18 -23.03
CA ALA A 152 -1.94 -13.64 -21.73
C ALA A 152 -1.11 -12.34 -21.86
N SER A 153 -0.16 -12.29 -22.79
CA SER A 153 0.67 -11.09 -23.01
C SER A 153 -0.15 -9.93 -23.57
N LEU A 154 -1.10 -10.22 -24.47
CA LEU A 154 -1.99 -9.21 -25.04
C LEU A 154 -2.89 -8.62 -23.96
N SER A 155 -3.51 -9.47 -23.15
CA SER A 155 -4.38 -9.06 -22.03
C SER A 155 -3.60 -8.25 -20.98
N ALA A 156 -2.36 -8.64 -20.69
CA ALA A 156 -1.49 -7.88 -19.79
C ALA A 156 -1.17 -6.48 -20.37
N ASP A 157 -0.93 -6.37 -21.68
CA ASP A 157 -0.69 -5.10 -22.36
C ASP A 157 -1.93 -4.21 -22.40
N MET A 158 -3.12 -4.78 -22.62
CA MET A 158 -4.39 -4.06 -22.56
C MET A 158 -4.65 -3.50 -21.15
N LEU A 159 -4.48 -4.34 -20.12
CA LEU A 159 -4.62 -3.94 -18.72
C LEU A 159 -3.61 -2.84 -18.38
N PHE A 160 -2.37 -3.00 -18.83
CA PHE A 160 -1.30 -2.03 -18.62
C PHE A 160 -1.60 -0.67 -19.25
N GLY A 161 -2.15 -0.62 -20.47
CA GLY A 161 -2.59 0.62 -21.11
C GLY A 161 -3.62 1.39 -20.28
N LEU A 162 -4.65 0.70 -19.78
CA LEU A 162 -5.67 1.29 -18.91
C LEU A 162 -5.06 1.84 -17.61
N VAL A 163 -4.15 1.07 -17.00
CA VAL A 163 -3.49 1.47 -15.75
C VAL A 163 -2.58 2.69 -15.96
N ILE A 164 -1.82 2.76 -17.05
CA ILE A 164 -0.97 3.93 -17.33
C ILE A 164 -1.83 5.17 -17.57
N GLN A 165 -2.93 5.04 -18.30
CA GLN A 165 -3.85 6.17 -18.51
C GLN A 165 -4.39 6.72 -17.19
N LEU A 166 -4.90 5.84 -16.33
CA LEU A 166 -5.44 6.19 -15.01
C LEU A 166 -4.38 6.82 -14.09
N HIS A 167 -3.13 6.34 -14.15
CA HIS A 167 -2.05 6.77 -13.25
C HIS A 167 -1.11 7.83 -13.83
N SER A 168 -1.38 8.34 -15.02
CA SER A 168 -0.53 9.31 -15.74
C SER A 168 0.01 10.42 -14.83
N ARG A 169 -0.87 11.11 -14.10
CA ARG A 169 -0.50 12.20 -13.17
C ARG A 169 0.39 11.73 -12.03
N ARG A 170 0.10 10.57 -11.43
CA ARG A 170 0.90 10.01 -10.33
C ARG A 170 2.26 9.55 -10.82
N LEU A 171 2.32 8.94 -12.01
CA LEU A 171 3.56 8.53 -12.65
C LEU A 171 4.46 9.73 -12.94
N LEU A 172 3.92 10.84 -13.47
CA LEU A 172 4.68 12.09 -13.62
C LEU A 172 5.24 12.58 -12.28
N GLY A 173 4.46 12.48 -11.20
CA GLY A 173 4.93 12.75 -9.84
C GLY A 173 6.05 11.82 -9.38
N ARG A 174 5.96 10.54 -9.69
CA ARG A 174 7.01 9.55 -9.38
C ARG A 174 8.29 9.80 -10.17
N LEU A 175 8.17 10.21 -11.43
CA LEU A 175 9.28 10.64 -12.28
C LEU A 175 9.90 11.96 -11.82
N ARG A 176 9.18 12.72 -10.97
CA ARG A 176 9.50 14.12 -10.64
C ARG A 176 9.66 14.95 -11.91
N SER A 177 8.83 14.65 -12.90
CA SER A 177 8.96 15.22 -14.23
C SER A 177 8.66 16.71 -14.20
N SER A 178 9.31 17.45 -15.09
CA SER A 178 8.99 18.85 -15.38
C SER A 178 7.55 19.04 -15.90
N LYS A 179 7.01 17.99 -16.52
CA LYS A 179 5.64 17.91 -17.03
C LYS A 179 4.58 17.71 -15.95
N TRP A 180 4.98 17.49 -14.69
CA TRP A 180 4.04 17.21 -13.61
C TRP A 180 3.41 18.49 -13.04
N GLU A 181 2.09 18.60 -13.12
CA GLU A 181 1.34 19.61 -12.37
C GLU A 181 1.29 19.23 -10.87
N LYS A 182 2.12 19.90 -10.07
CA LYS A 182 2.26 19.61 -8.64
C LYS A 182 0.98 19.98 -7.87
N PRO A 183 0.42 19.07 -7.05
CA PRO A 183 -0.65 19.40 -6.12
C PRO A 183 -0.24 20.51 -5.14
N LYS A 184 -1.21 21.33 -4.70
CA LYS A 184 -0.96 22.47 -3.79
C LYS A 184 -0.18 22.08 -2.53
N HIS A 185 -0.51 20.94 -1.93
CA HIS A 185 0.15 20.43 -0.72
C HIS A 185 1.61 19.98 -0.95
N LEU A 186 2.05 19.82 -2.20
CA LEU A 186 3.43 19.49 -2.59
C LEU A 186 4.15 20.64 -3.30
N SER A 187 3.51 21.80 -3.43
CA SER A 187 4.05 22.98 -4.14
C SER A 187 5.41 23.44 -3.62
N ARG A 188 5.65 23.29 -2.30
CA ARG A 188 6.92 23.63 -1.64
C ARG A 188 8.04 22.62 -1.89
N SER A 189 7.76 21.46 -2.50
CA SER A 189 8.76 20.43 -2.76
C SER A 189 9.56 20.74 -4.02
N VAL A 190 10.81 21.18 -3.84
CA VAL A 190 11.77 21.43 -4.93
C VAL A 190 12.68 20.21 -5.10
N LYS A 191 12.10 19.09 -5.54
CA LYS A 191 12.90 17.91 -5.92
C LYS A 191 13.28 18.00 -7.39
N LYS A 192 14.55 17.72 -7.69
CA LYS A 192 15.04 17.57 -9.07
C LYS A 192 14.41 16.35 -9.77
N PRO A 193 14.29 16.35 -11.11
CA PRO A 193 13.82 15.20 -11.89
C PRO A 193 14.58 13.91 -11.57
N LEU A 194 13.91 12.76 -11.67
CA LEU A 194 14.49 11.47 -11.29
C LEU A 194 15.69 11.08 -12.14
N TRP A 195 15.74 11.46 -13.42
CA TRP A 195 16.88 11.20 -14.30
C TRP A 195 18.19 11.79 -13.73
N GLN A 196 18.12 12.91 -13.00
CA GLN A 196 19.30 13.56 -12.39
C GLN A 196 19.86 12.79 -11.18
N ASP A 197 19.25 11.67 -10.76
CA ASP A 197 19.80 10.79 -9.74
C ASP A 197 20.72 9.71 -10.32
N PHE A 198 20.62 9.39 -11.62
CA PHE A 198 21.41 8.34 -12.26
C PHE A 198 22.93 8.52 -12.15
N PRO A 199 23.51 9.75 -12.23
CA PRO A 199 24.94 9.94 -12.01
C PRO A 199 25.42 9.41 -10.65
N ASN A 200 24.58 9.52 -9.61
CA ASN A 200 24.93 8.96 -8.30
C ASN A 200 24.90 7.42 -8.31
N LEU A 201 23.92 6.79 -8.96
CA LEU A 201 23.85 5.33 -9.11
C LEU A 201 25.05 4.77 -9.89
N ILE A 202 25.40 5.43 -11.00
CA ILE A 202 26.54 5.08 -11.84
C ILE A 202 27.83 5.18 -11.02
N HIS A 203 28.04 6.29 -10.33
CA HIS A 203 29.21 6.49 -9.48
C HIS A 203 29.28 5.45 -8.35
N ARG A 204 28.17 5.10 -7.68
CA ARG A 204 28.16 4.04 -6.66
C ARG A 204 28.60 2.68 -7.22
N THR A 205 28.22 2.38 -8.47
CA THR A 205 28.62 1.14 -9.16
C THR A 205 30.13 1.00 -9.28
N GLU A 206 30.89 2.09 -9.36
CA GLU A 206 32.36 2.03 -9.46
C GLU A 206 33.04 1.50 -8.19
N PHE A 207 32.42 1.66 -7.01
CA PHE A 207 32.99 1.28 -5.72
C PHE A 207 32.48 -0.05 -5.18
N LEU A 208 31.38 -0.58 -5.71
CA LEU A 208 30.74 -1.81 -5.21
C LEU A 208 31.31 -3.10 -5.79
N TYR A 209 32.08 -3.00 -6.87
CA TYR A 209 32.64 -4.14 -7.57
C TYR A 209 34.16 -4.11 -7.51
N SER A 210 34.76 -5.26 -7.21
CA SER A 210 36.20 -5.42 -7.25
C SER A 210 36.74 -5.38 -8.69
N ARG A 211 38.07 -5.26 -8.85
CA ARG A 211 38.72 -5.31 -10.17
C ARG A 211 38.44 -6.61 -10.93
N ARG A 212 38.22 -7.73 -10.21
CA ARG A 212 37.93 -9.05 -10.80
C ARG A 212 36.49 -9.13 -11.33
N GLU A 213 35.58 -8.33 -10.77
CA GLU A 213 34.16 -8.28 -11.15
C GLU A 213 33.87 -7.23 -12.24
N LYS A 214 34.90 -6.76 -12.96
CA LYS A 214 34.77 -5.79 -14.05
C LYS A 214 33.69 -6.17 -15.08
N PRO A 215 33.52 -7.44 -15.50
CA PRO A 215 32.44 -7.81 -16.43
C PRO A 215 31.04 -7.52 -15.86
N ALA A 216 30.75 -7.97 -14.64
CA ALA A 216 29.46 -7.73 -13.97
C ALA A 216 29.20 -6.24 -13.77
N ARG A 217 30.21 -5.49 -13.32
CA ARG A 217 30.14 -4.03 -13.19
C ARG A 217 29.77 -3.36 -14.51
N ASN A 218 30.38 -3.78 -15.62
CA ASN A 218 30.10 -3.19 -16.94
C ASN A 218 28.67 -3.47 -17.41
N VAL A 219 28.09 -4.63 -17.08
CA VAL A 219 26.69 -4.94 -17.37
C VAL A 219 25.75 -3.99 -16.60
N VAL A 220 26.00 -3.78 -15.31
CA VAL A 220 25.21 -2.85 -14.49
C VAL A 220 25.34 -1.40 -14.99
N LEU A 221 26.56 -0.98 -15.34
CA LEU A 221 26.78 0.35 -15.94
C LEU A 221 26.02 0.50 -17.27
N LYS A 222 26.00 -0.53 -18.12
CA LYS A 222 25.24 -0.50 -19.37
C LYS A 222 23.75 -0.29 -19.10
N TRP A 223 23.16 -1.10 -18.23
CA TRP A 223 21.75 -0.97 -17.82
C TRP A 223 21.42 0.43 -17.28
N LEU A 224 22.27 0.96 -16.38
CA LEU A 224 22.07 2.29 -15.79
C LEU A 224 22.13 3.40 -16.84
N ASN A 225 23.08 3.33 -17.77
CA ASN A 225 23.22 4.35 -18.82
C ASN A 225 22.07 4.29 -19.82
N GLU A 226 21.67 3.10 -20.27
CA GLU A 226 20.53 2.93 -21.19
C GLU A 226 19.24 3.45 -20.57
N LEU A 227 18.96 3.13 -19.31
CA LEU A 227 17.78 3.63 -18.62
C LEU A 227 17.85 5.15 -18.37
N ALA A 228 19.03 5.69 -18.02
CA ALA A 228 19.21 7.13 -17.82
C ALA A 228 18.84 7.92 -19.09
N VAL A 229 19.25 7.45 -20.27
CA VAL A 229 18.94 8.07 -21.57
C VAL A 229 17.43 8.10 -21.80
N LEU A 230 16.71 7.00 -21.55
CA LEU A 230 15.25 6.95 -21.72
C LEU A 230 14.54 7.95 -20.79
N TYR A 231 14.98 8.04 -19.54
CA TYR A 231 14.41 8.97 -18.56
C TYR A 231 14.68 10.44 -18.92
N GLU A 232 15.85 10.75 -19.48
CA GLU A 232 16.19 12.08 -19.97
C GLU A 232 15.37 12.45 -21.22
N GLN A 233 15.25 11.53 -22.18
CA GLN A 233 14.44 11.69 -23.39
C GLN A 233 12.95 11.92 -23.08
N PHE A 234 12.42 11.27 -22.05
CA PHE A 234 11.04 11.49 -21.60
C PHE A 234 10.76 12.95 -21.22
N GLU A 235 11.74 13.67 -20.65
CA GLU A 235 11.56 15.08 -20.28
C GLU A 235 11.49 16.01 -21.48
N THR A 236 12.13 15.64 -22.59
CA THR A 236 12.26 16.51 -23.78
C THR A 236 11.33 16.12 -24.92
N THR A 237 10.70 14.94 -24.87
CA THR A 237 9.82 14.47 -25.94
C THR A 237 8.56 15.33 -26.09
N THR A 238 8.17 15.56 -27.35
CA THR A 238 6.90 16.17 -27.77
C THR A 238 5.95 15.15 -28.40
N GLU A 239 6.33 13.86 -28.41
CA GLU A 239 5.51 12.76 -28.93
C GLU A 239 4.32 12.44 -28.01
N ASP A 240 3.53 11.42 -28.36
CA ASP A 240 2.44 10.92 -27.52
C ASP A 240 2.98 10.48 -26.14
N GLU A 241 2.75 11.32 -25.14
CA GLU A 241 3.26 11.12 -23.78
C GLU A 241 2.80 9.80 -23.17
N THR A 242 1.61 9.32 -23.54
CA THR A 242 1.07 8.05 -23.03
C THR A 242 1.87 6.87 -23.58
N LEU A 243 2.15 6.88 -24.88
CA LEU A 243 2.94 5.82 -25.53
C LEU A 243 4.37 5.80 -24.99
N VAL A 244 5.01 6.97 -24.87
CA VAL A 244 6.38 7.05 -24.33
C VAL A 244 6.40 6.64 -22.86
N MET A 245 5.37 6.97 -22.07
CA MET A 245 5.26 6.52 -20.67
C MET A 245 5.11 5.00 -20.57
N ILE A 246 4.30 4.37 -21.43
CA ILE A 246 4.20 2.90 -21.53
C ILE A 246 5.59 2.28 -21.75
N GLN A 247 6.34 2.79 -22.74
CA GLN A 247 7.66 2.28 -23.08
C GLN A 247 8.66 2.48 -21.92
N LEU A 248 8.65 3.66 -21.30
CA LEU A 248 9.51 3.98 -20.16
C LEU A 248 9.26 3.03 -18.99
N VAL A 249 8.00 2.84 -18.61
CA VAL A 249 7.62 1.97 -17.49
C VAL A 249 7.97 0.51 -17.78
N LYS A 250 7.77 0.02 -19.02
CA LYS A 250 8.22 -1.32 -19.45
C LYS A 250 9.73 -1.47 -19.35
N ALA A 251 10.50 -0.48 -19.82
CA ALA A 251 11.96 -0.49 -19.72
C ALA A 251 12.43 -0.50 -18.26
N THR A 252 11.81 0.29 -17.39
CA THR A 252 12.08 0.30 -15.95
C THR A 252 11.77 -1.04 -15.30
N PHE A 253 10.67 -1.70 -15.69
CA PHE A 253 10.36 -3.05 -15.23
C PHE A 253 11.41 -4.07 -15.64
N THR A 254 11.85 -4.06 -16.90
CA THR A 254 12.92 -4.93 -17.39
C THR A 254 14.22 -4.69 -16.62
N PHE A 255 14.58 -3.42 -16.40
CA PHE A 255 15.74 -3.03 -15.60
C PHE A 255 15.67 -3.57 -14.17
N CYS A 256 14.57 -3.31 -13.44
CA CYS A 256 14.39 -3.77 -12.06
C CYS A 256 14.32 -5.31 -11.94
N SER A 257 13.88 -5.98 -13.01
CA SER A 257 13.76 -7.44 -13.04
C SER A 257 15.08 -8.15 -13.34
N ALA A 258 16.05 -7.46 -13.94
CA ALA A 258 17.34 -8.02 -14.34
C ALA A 258 18.13 -8.54 -13.11
N PRO A 259 18.66 -9.79 -13.15
CA PRO A 259 19.42 -10.36 -12.04
C PRO A 259 20.61 -9.51 -11.59
N GLU A 260 21.30 -8.87 -12.53
CA GLU A 260 22.46 -8.01 -12.26
C GLU A 260 22.08 -6.73 -11.51
N ILE A 261 20.88 -6.21 -11.77
CA ILE A 261 20.36 -5.03 -11.08
C ILE A 261 19.86 -5.38 -9.68
N LYS A 262 19.28 -6.57 -9.50
CA LYS A 262 18.91 -7.08 -8.17
C LYS A 262 20.15 -7.29 -7.30
N ASP A 263 21.20 -7.90 -7.85
CA ASP A 263 22.50 -8.04 -7.17
C ASP A 263 23.10 -6.67 -6.83
N PHE A 264 23.10 -5.73 -7.76
CA PHE A 264 23.55 -4.35 -7.51
C PHE A 264 22.78 -3.68 -6.36
N ALA A 265 21.45 -3.78 -6.36
CA ALA A 265 20.61 -3.20 -5.33
C ALA A 265 20.92 -3.81 -3.94
N GLU A 266 21.13 -5.12 -3.89
CA GLU A 266 21.47 -5.83 -2.64
C GLU A 266 22.86 -5.45 -2.11
N ARG A 267 23.87 -5.40 -3.00
CA ARG A 267 25.22 -4.92 -2.66
C ARG A 267 25.20 -3.49 -2.14
N LEU A 268 24.37 -2.63 -2.71
CA LEU A 268 24.22 -1.25 -2.25
C LEU A 268 23.61 -1.19 -0.84
N ARG A 269 22.67 -2.09 -0.52
CA ARG A 269 22.00 -2.16 0.79
C ARG A 269 22.92 -2.71 1.88
N VAL A 270 23.61 -3.82 1.62
CA VAL A 270 24.39 -4.56 2.62
C VAL A 270 25.87 -4.17 2.64
N GLY A 271 26.45 -3.91 1.47
CA GLY A 271 27.90 -3.74 1.31
C GLY A 271 28.44 -2.32 1.49
N SER A 272 27.58 -1.32 1.72
CA SER A 272 27.96 0.09 1.76
C SER A 272 27.91 0.69 3.16
N LYS A 273 28.90 1.52 3.50
CA LYS A 273 28.78 2.40 4.68
C LYS A 273 27.58 3.34 4.51
N PRO A 274 26.79 3.61 5.57
CA PRO A 274 25.55 4.39 5.47
C PRO A 274 25.83 5.88 5.30
N THR A 275 26.21 6.31 4.09
CA THR A 275 26.37 7.73 3.73
C THR A 275 25.07 8.32 3.21
N SER A 276 24.98 9.66 3.15
CA SER A 276 23.81 10.32 2.54
C SER A 276 23.66 9.98 1.06
N GLN A 277 24.76 9.79 0.33
CA GLN A 277 24.76 9.43 -1.10
C GLN A 277 24.32 7.99 -1.34
N VAL A 278 24.71 7.04 -0.48
CA VAL A 278 24.23 5.66 -0.52
C VAL A 278 22.74 5.62 -0.22
N ARG A 279 22.29 6.34 0.81
CA ARG A 279 20.86 6.49 1.13
C ARG A 279 20.07 7.09 -0.04
N ALA A 280 20.61 8.11 -0.71
CA ALA A 280 19.98 8.69 -1.89
C ALA A 280 19.87 7.67 -3.04
N ALA A 281 20.93 6.91 -3.32
CA ALA A 281 20.93 5.86 -4.35
C ALA A 281 19.90 4.77 -4.06
N ILE A 282 19.80 4.30 -2.82
CA ILE A 282 18.78 3.32 -2.40
C ILE A 282 17.37 3.89 -2.61
N LYS A 283 17.16 5.17 -2.28
CA LYS A 283 15.88 5.86 -2.52
C LYS A 283 15.54 5.94 -4.01
N SER A 284 16.52 6.20 -4.87
CA SER A 284 16.33 6.25 -6.33
C SER A 284 15.97 4.88 -6.88
N LEU A 285 16.65 3.79 -6.49
CA LEU A 285 16.30 2.42 -6.89
C LEU A 285 14.87 2.04 -6.47
N ARG A 286 14.50 2.30 -5.21
CA ARG A 286 13.12 2.07 -4.75
C ARG A 286 12.09 2.89 -5.53
N GLN A 287 12.46 4.08 -5.99
CA GLN A 287 11.57 4.88 -6.82
C GLN A 287 11.38 4.25 -8.21
N LEU A 288 12.43 3.66 -8.78
CA LEU A 288 12.33 2.86 -10.02
C LEU A 288 11.46 1.62 -9.80
N ASP A 289 11.62 0.91 -8.67
CA ASP A 289 10.77 -0.25 -8.33
C ASP A 289 9.28 0.11 -8.30
N LYS A 290 8.94 1.29 -7.76
CA LYS A 290 7.56 1.79 -7.75
C LYS A 290 7.01 2.10 -9.14
N ILE A 291 7.86 2.53 -10.07
CA ILE A 291 7.49 2.77 -11.46
C ILE A 291 7.33 1.43 -12.18
N ALA A 292 8.29 0.51 -12.01
CA ALA A 292 8.22 -0.86 -12.52
C ALA A 292 6.99 -1.64 -12.02
N ALA A 293 6.53 -1.35 -10.80
CA ALA A 293 5.41 -2.04 -10.18
C ALA A 293 4.12 -2.00 -11.03
N TYR A 294 3.89 -0.92 -11.80
CA TYR A 294 2.70 -0.82 -12.65
C TYR A 294 2.64 -1.94 -13.70
N HIS A 295 3.77 -2.25 -14.35
CA HIS A 295 3.83 -3.35 -15.30
C HIS A 295 3.79 -4.71 -14.60
N ARG A 296 4.52 -4.85 -13.47
CA ARG A 296 4.52 -6.07 -12.64
C ARG A 296 3.09 -6.45 -12.20
N ILE A 297 2.31 -5.48 -11.72
CA ILE A 297 0.94 -5.69 -11.27
C ILE A 297 0.09 -6.25 -12.41
N CYS A 298 0.20 -5.70 -13.62
CA CYS A 298 -0.60 -6.16 -14.75
C CYS A 298 -0.33 -7.62 -15.11
N ILE A 299 0.96 -8.01 -15.13
CA ILE A 299 1.38 -9.40 -15.34
C ILE A 299 0.86 -10.30 -14.20
N SER A 300 1.07 -9.88 -12.94
CA SER A 300 0.65 -10.58 -11.73
C SER A 300 -0.85 -10.87 -11.71
N LEU A 301 -1.68 -9.90 -12.08
CA LEU A 301 -3.14 -10.05 -12.14
C LEU A 301 -3.57 -11.04 -13.22
N VAL A 302 -2.99 -10.97 -14.43
CA VAL A 302 -3.27 -11.91 -15.53
C VAL A 302 -2.85 -13.32 -15.15
N ASP A 303 -1.64 -13.49 -14.60
CA ASP A 303 -1.14 -14.79 -14.14
C ASP A 303 -2.05 -15.39 -13.05
N THR A 304 -2.50 -14.55 -12.11
CA THR A 304 -3.41 -14.98 -11.03
C THR A 304 -4.78 -15.38 -11.59
N ALA A 305 -5.33 -14.61 -12.54
CA ALA A 305 -6.59 -14.94 -13.19
C ALA A 305 -6.51 -16.26 -13.97
N ARG A 306 -5.37 -16.56 -14.59
CA ARG A 306 -5.14 -17.84 -15.28
C ARG A 306 -4.94 -19.01 -14.32
N ALA A 307 -4.33 -18.77 -13.17
CA ALA A 307 -4.09 -19.81 -12.15
C ALA A 307 -5.36 -20.18 -11.38
N TYR A 308 -6.27 -19.23 -11.17
CA TYR A 308 -7.52 -19.42 -10.42
C TYR A 308 -8.75 -19.00 -11.21
N PRO A 309 -8.97 -19.50 -12.44
CA PRO A 309 -9.94 -18.94 -13.38
C PRO A 309 -11.36 -18.92 -12.81
N MET A 310 -11.76 -19.96 -12.05
CA MET A 310 -13.09 -20.03 -11.44
C MET A 310 -13.45 -18.82 -10.56
N LEU A 311 -12.47 -18.20 -9.89
CA LEU A 311 -12.69 -17.04 -9.02
C LEU A 311 -12.86 -15.73 -9.80
N PHE A 312 -12.28 -15.63 -11.00
CA PHE A 312 -12.23 -14.39 -11.78
C PHE A 312 -13.38 -14.24 -12.79
N HIS A 313 -14.22 -15.28 -12.98
CA HIS A 313 -15.41 -15.18 -13.84
C HIS A 313 -16.44 -14.16 -13.33
N ARG A 314 -16.47 -13.95 -12.01
CA ARG A 314 -17.40 -13.02 -11.37
C ARG A 314 -16.65 -12.21 -10.33
N MET A 315 -16.24 -11.01 -10.72
CA MET A 315 -15.63 -10.04 -9.82
C MET A 315 -16.63 -8.93 -9.49
N THR A 316 -16.72 -8.58 -8.22
CA THR A 316 -17.60 -7.52 -7.72
C THR A 316 -16.78 -6.43 -7.04
N LEU A 317 -17.10 -5.18 -7.34
CA LEU A 317 -16.53 -4.01 -6.67
C LEU A 317 -17.39 -3.62 -5.47
N ALA A 318 -16.79 -3.56 -4.27
CA ALA A 318 -17.42 -3.01 -3.08
C ALA A 318 -16.56 -1.89 -2.50
N ILE A 319 -17.16 -0.75 -2.13
CA ILE A 319 -16.43 0.40 -1.57
C ILE A 319 -17.05 0.75 -0.22
N LEU A 320 -16.21 0.83 0.81
CA LEU A 320 -16.65 1.26 2.13
C LEU A 320 -16.72 2.79 2.20
N PRO A 321 -17.80 3.36 2.75
CA PRO A 321 -17.84 4.78 3.06
C PRO A 321 -16.80 5.10 4.15
N PRO A 322 -15.98 6.14 4.01
CA PRO A 322 -15.01 6.48 5.04
C PRO A 322 -15.69 7.05 6.29
N TYR A 323 -15.01 6.94 7.42
CA TYR A 323 -15.44 7.58 8.66
C TYR A 323 -15.13 9.08 8.66
N LYS A 324 -15.95 9.86 9.38
CA LYS A 324 -15.69 11.27 9.66
C LYS A 324 -14.40 11.43 10.46
N SER A 325 -13.72 12.56 10.29
CA SER A 325 -12.61 12.94 11.16
C SER A 325 -13.13 13.40 12.52
N VAL A 326 -12.39 13.08 13.59
CA VAL A 326 -12.70 13.54 14.94
C VAL A 326 -11.77 14.69 15.30
N PRO A 327 -12.27 15.83 15.79
CA PRO A 327 -11.40 16.91 16.28
C PRO A 327 -10.50 16.43 17.43
N THR A 328 -9.25 16.91 17.48
CA THR A 328 -8.36 16.69 18.62
C THR A 328 -7.67 17.99 19.01
N ALA A 329 -7.45 18.17 20.32
CA ALA A 329 -6.57 19.21 20.87
C ALA A 329 -5.19 18.65 21.25
N ILE A 330 -5.01 17.33 21.17
CA ILE A 330 -3.78 16.62 21.52
C ILE A 330 -3.17 16.07 20.24
N ALA A 331 -2.09 16.71 19.82
CA ALA A 331 -1.26 16.30 18.70
C ALA A 331 0.15 16.89 18.89
N PHE A 332 1.15 16.22 18.35
CA PHE A 332 2.53 16.66 18.32
C PHE A 332 2.67 17.95 17.53
N GLN A 333 1.96 18.05 16.40
CA GLN A 333 1.96 19.24 15.56
C GLN A 333 0.73 20.11 15.84
N THR A 334 0.93 21.42 16.02
CA THR A 334 -0.16 22.37 16.30
C THR A 334 -1.20 22.49 15.19
N TRP A 335 -0.85 22.11 13.96
CA TRP A 335 -1.77 22.09 12.82
C TRP A 335 -2.59 20.79 12.71
N ALA A 336 -2.23 19.74 13.45
CA ALA A 336 -2.87 18.43 13.42
C ALA A 336 -4.13 18.42 14.31
N ALA A 337 -5.16 19.18 13.90
CA ALA A 337 -6.38 19.41 14.68
C ALA A 337 -7.44 18.31 14.56
N SER A 338 -7.16 17.21 13.87
CA SER A 338 -8.12 16.11 13.70
C SER A 338 -7.45 14.75 13.59
N CYS A 339 -8.18 13.73 14.03
CA CYS A 339 -7.83 12.32 13.91
C CYS A 339 -8.70 11.62 12.85
N HIS A 340 -8.16 10.54 12.30
CA HIS A 340 -8.72 9.85 11.15
C HIS A 340 -8.63 8.33 11.32
N VAL A 341 -9.69 7.64 10.93
CA VAL A 341 -9.68 6.18 10.83
C VAL A 341 -8.99 5.78 9.53
N HIS A 342 -7.85 5.11 9.65
CA HIS A 342 -7.10 4.61 8.50
C HIS A 342 -7.82 3.46 7.80
N ALA A 343 -7.61 3.32 6.49
CA ALA A 343 -8.34 2.37 5.63
C ALA A 343 -8.26 0.91 6.12
N GLU A 344 -7.12 0.53 6.70
CA GLU A 344 -6.89 -0.79 7.28
C GLU A 344 -7.82 -1.05 8.48
N VAL A 345 -8.01 -0.04 9.33
CA VAL A 345 -8.92 -0.12 10.49
C VAL A 345 -10.37 -0.16 10.01
N GLN A 346 -10.72 0.61 8.97
CA GLN A 346 -12.07 0.60 8.38
C GLN A 346 -12.47 -0.81 7.90
N LEU A 347 -11.55 -1.51 7.21
CA LEU A 347 -11.79 -2.88 6.74
C LEU A 347 -11.91 -3.86 7.90
N ALA A 348 -11.01 -3.82 8.88
CA ALA A 348 -11.07 -4.71 10.03
C ALA A 348 -12.40 -4.58 10.79
N VAL A 349 -12.80 -3.35 11.10
CA VAL A 349 -14.09 -3.04 11.77
C VAL A 349 -15.27 -3.55 10.95
N HIS A 350 -15.25 -3.36 9.62
CA HIS A 350 -16.30 -3.87 8.75
C HIS A 350 -16.47 -5.40 8.85
N TYR A 351 -15.38 -6.17 8.82
CA TYR A 351 -15.44 -7.64 8.89
C TYR A 351 -15.74 -8.19 10.28
N ASP A 352 -15.47 -7.42 11.33
CA ASP A 352 -15.90 -7.78 12.68
C ASP A 352 -17.41 -7.62 12.86
N LEU A 353 -18.00 -6.59 12.23
CA LEU A 353 -19.43 -6.33 12.18
C LEU A 353 -20.17 -7.27 11.20
N HIS A 354 -19.51 -7.70 10.12
CA HIS A 354 -20.10 -8.51 9.05
C HIS A 354 -19.34 -9.83 8.91
N ARG A 355 -19.72 -10.83 9.73
CA ARG A 355 -18.93 -12.05 9.87
C ARG A 355 -19.09 -13.09 8.75
N ASP A 356 -19.88 -12.76 7.73
CA ASP A 356 -20.20 -13.66 6.60
C ASP A 356 -18.98 -13.99 5.74
N PHE A 357 -17.99 -13.09 5.68
CA PHE A 357 -16.74 -13.30 4.93
C PHE A 357 -15.58 -12.84 5.77
N GLN A 358 -14.45 -13.54 5.65
CA GLN A 358 -13.33 -13.36 6.56
C GLN A 358 -12.02 -13.41 5.77
N PRO A 359 -11.67 -12.31 5.08
CA PRO A 359 -10.37 -12.20 4.42
C PRO A 359 -9.26 -12.35 5.46
N ARG A 360 -8.21 -13.06 5.06
CA ARG A 360 -7.04 -13.32 5.92
C ARG A 360 -6.02 -12.20 5.84
N CYS A 361 -6.16 -11.34 4.84
CA CYS A 361 -5.19 -10.29 4.52
C CYS A 361 -5.88 -8.95 4.27
N ILE A 362 -5.18 -7.87 4.61
CA ILE A 362 -5.50 -6.52 4.17
C ILE A 362 -4.34 -6.07 3.27
N GLY A 363 -4.61 -5.91 1.98
CA GLY A 363 -3.67 -5.33 1.04
C GLY A 363 -3.66 -3.82 1.14
N THR A 364 -2.50 -3.20 0.96
CA THR A 364 -2.33 -1.76 1.20
C THR A 364 -1.51 -1.09 0.09
N SER A 365 -1.89 0.12 -0.30
CA SER A 365 -1.21 0.90 -1.34
C SER A 365 0.12 1.52 -0.85
N LYS A 366 0.29 1.54 0.47
CA LYS A 366 1.47 1.95 1.24
C LYS A 366 1.72 0.92 2.34
N TRP A 367 2.94 0.80 2.83
CA TRP A 367 3.20 -0.07 3.98
C TRP A 367 2.38 0.39 5.19
N LEU A 368 2.11 -0.51 6.13
CA LEU A 368 1.35 -0.13 7.32
C LEU A 368 2.08 0.98 8.08
N CYS A 369 1.32 1.94 8.61
CA CYS A 369 1.87 2.80 9.64
C CYS A 369 2.10 2.02 10.93
N TYR A 370 2.88 2.57 11.86
CA TYR A 370 3.20 1.89 13.12
C TYR A 370 1.94 1.46 13.87
N LEU A 371 0.94 2.35 13.97
CA LEU A 371 -0.31 2.07 14.69
C LEU A 371 -1.24 1.08 13.96
N CYS A 372 -1.31 1.12 12.63
CA CYS A 372 -2.04 0.10 11.87
C CYS A 372 -1.37 -1.27 12.00
N TYR A 373 -0.03 -1.32 12.02
CA TYR A 373 0.73 -2.55 12.29
C TYR A 373 0.43 -3.11 13.68
N LEU A 374 0.53 -2.28 14.73
CA LEU A 374 0.22 -2.71 16.09
C LEU A 374 -1.24 -3.15 16.23
N PHE A 375 -2.17 -2.41 15.62
CA PHE A 375 -3.59 -2.75 15.57
C PHE A 375 -3.82 -4.12 14.94
N LEU A 376 -3.32 -4.39 13.73
CA LEU A 376 -3.51 -5.67 13.07
C LEU A 376 -2.83 -6.82 13.82
N ARG A 377 -1.68 -6.58 14.45
CA ARG A 377 -0.98 -7.56 15.30
C ARG A 377 -1.79 -7.91 16.55
N ALA A 378 -2.33 -6.91 17.25
CA ALA A 378 -3.15 -7.11 18.43
C ALA A 378 -4.52 -7.74 18.09
N HIS A 379 -5.13 -7.31 16.97
CA HIS A 379 -6.36 -7.86 16.42
C HIS A 379 -6.20 -9.33 16.02
N GLY A 380 -5.07 -9.68 15.40
CA GLY A 380 -4.64 -11.06 15.17
C GLY A 380 -5.41 -11.85 14.10
N ARG A 381 -6.36 -11.22 13.41
CA ARG A 381 -7.16 -11.85 12.34
C ARG A 381 -6.57 -11.69 10.94
N HIS A 382 -5.92 -10.56 10.68
CA HIS A 382 -5.37 -10.24 9.37
C HIS A 382 -3.86 -10.24 9.43
N PHE A 383 -3.21 -10.83 8.43
CA PHE A 383 -1.76 -10.86 8.35
C PHE A 383 -1.17 -9.46 8.14
N PRO A 384 -0.33 -8.95 9.07
CA PRO A 384 0.27 -7.63 8.95
C PRO A 384 1.56 -7.71 8.09
N SER A 385 1.42 -7.76 6.77
CA SER A 385 2.52 -8.14 5.86
C SER A 385 3.78 -7.27 5.94
N LYS A 386 3.65 -5.97 6.21
CA LYS A 386 4.77 -5.01 6.21
C LYS A 386 4.43 -3.71 6.92
N THR A 387 5.41 -3.08 7.56
CA THR A 387 5.26 -1.76 8.20
C THR A 387 6.38 -0.83 7.80
N HIS A 388 6.08 0.45 7.56
CA HIS A 388 7.11 1.47 7.43
C HIS A 388 7.50 2.08 8.78
N GLY A 389 6.80 1.75 9.88
CA GLY A 389 7.20 2.17 11.23
C GLY A 389 7.03 3.65 11.55
N HIS A 390 6.40 4.44 10.68
CA HIS A 390 6.07 5.84 11.01
C HIS A 390 4.77 5.86 11.82
N LEU A 391 4.80 6.55 12.95
CA LEU A 391 3.68 6.81 13.83
C LEU A 391 2.93 8.06 13.34
N TYR A 392 1.60 7.99 13.34
CA TYR A 392 0.75 9.14 13.04
C TYR A 392 -0.15 9.36 14.26
N ASP A 393 0.14 10.38 15.06
CA ASP A 393 -0.69 10.80 16.21
C ASP A 393 -2.14 11.15 15.85
N GLN A 394 -2.39 11.50 14.59
CA GLN A 394 -3.72 11.70 13.99
C GLN A 394 -4.50 10.39 13.73
N TRP A 395 -4.03 9.25 14.20
CA TRP A 395 -4.71 7.95 14.02
C TRP A 395 -5.83 7.75 15.06
N THR A 396 -6.89 7.03 14.69
CA THR A 396 -7.93 6.59 15.64
C THR A 396 -8.65 5.32 15.19
N VAL A 397 -9.41 4.73 16.12
CA VAL A 397 -10.31 3.59 15.93
C VAL A 397 -11.76 4.07 16.12
N PRO A 398 -12.71 3.63 15.29
CA PRO A 398 -14.09 4.06 15.43
C PRO A 398 -14.80 3.38 16.61
N ASP A 399 -15.44 4.18 17.45
CA ASP A 399 -16.21 3.77 18.62
C ASP A 399 -17.72 3.73 18.28
N VAL A 400 -18.09 2.72 17.48
CA VAL A 400 -19.42 2.64 16.87
C VAL A 400 -20.45 1.98 17.79
N MET A 401 -21.72 2.39 17.66
CA MET A 401 -22.85 1.79 18.42
C MET A 401 -23.09 0.31 18.11
N ASP A 402 -22.71 -0.12 16.90
CA ASP A 402 -22.99 -1.45 16.40
C ASP A 402 -22.08 -2.53 17.04
N PHE A 403 -21.11 -2.12 17.87
CA PHE A 403 -20.33 -3.06 18.67
C PHE A 403 -21.20 -3.68 19.77
N ASP A 404 -21.33 -5.01 19.69
CA ASP A 404 -21.83 -5.78 20.82
C ASP A 404 -20.82 -5.75 21.98
N GLU A 405 -21.26 -6.18 23.17
CA GLU A 405 -20.43 -6.12 24.38
C GLU A 405 -19.10 -6.88 24.25
N LYS A 406 -19.13 -8.03 23.55
CA LYS A 406 -17.94 -8.85 23.31
C LYS A 406 -16.96 -8.14 22.38
N LEU A 407 -17.46 -7.50 21.33
CA LEU A 407 -16.64 -6.76 20.37
C LEU A 407 -16.06 -5.49 21.01
N SER A 408 -16.86 -4.77 21.80
CA SER A 408 -16.35 -3.65 22.61
C SER A 408 -15.23 -4.09 23.55
N GLU A 409 -15.39 -5.22 24.24
CA GLU A 409 -14.34 -5.78 25.11
C GLU A 409 -13.07 -6.17 24.32
N GLN A 410 -13.23 -6.79 23.16
CA GLN A 410 -12.12 -7.11 22.26
C GLN A 410 -11.35 -5.85 21.85
N TYR A 411 -12.05 -4.79 21.43
CA TYR A 411 -11.43 -3.54 20.99
C TYR A 411 -10.76 -2.78 22.15
N ARG A 412 -11.33 -2.82 23.36
CA ARG A 412 -10.64 -2.32 24.58
C ARG A 412 -9.33 -3.06 24.80
N GLY A 413 -9.34 -4.40 24.67
CA GLY A 413 -8.15 -5.23 24.79
C GLY A 413 -7.10 -4.91 23.72
N ILE A 414 -7.52 -4.64 22.49
CA ILE A 414 -6.63 -4.20 21.39
C ILE A 414 -5.98 -2.86 21.71
N LEU A 415 -6.78 -1.85 22.08
CA LEU A 415 -6.26 -0.51 22.39
C LEU A 415 -5.28 -0.55 23.57
N LYS A 416 -5.61 -1.31 24.62
CA LYS A 416 -4.69 -1.53 25.73
C LYS A 416 -3.38 -2.19 25.30
N ALA A 417 -3.44 -3.24 24.48
CA ALA A 417 -2.24 -3.91 23.99
C ALA A 417 -1.37 -3.00 23.10
N ILE A 418 -1.97 -2.08 22.35
CA ILE A 418 -1.23 -1.06 21.59
C ILE A 418 -0.57 -0.07 22.58
N ASP A 419 -1.31 0.43 23.56
CA ASP A 419 -0.81 1.40 24.54
C ASP A 419 0.33 0.83 25.40
N ASP A 420 0.22 -0.43 25.83
CA ASP A 420 1.28 -1.13 26.58
C ASP A 420 2.60 -1.17 25.77
N VAL A 421 2.51 -1.43 24.45
CA VAL A 421 3.69 -1.42 23.56
C VAL A 421 4.21 -0.01 23.34
N VAL A 422 3.33 0.99 23.25
CA VAL A 422 3.74 2.41 23.15
C VAL A 422 4.50 2.85 24.40
N LEU A 423 4.00 2.52 25.59
CA LEU A 423 4.64 2.82 26.86
C LEU A 423 5.99 2.12 26.99
N GLN A 424 6.06 0.83 26.65
CA GLN A 424 7.33 0.10 26.61
C GLN A 424 8.34 0.77 25.69
N GLN A 425 7.92 1.21 24.49
CA GLN A 425 8.80 1.86 23.53
C GLN A 425 9.27 3.24 24.01
N ILE A 426 8.41 3.98 24.74
CA ILE A 426 8.79 5.24 25.39
C ILE A 426 9.91 4.96 26.40
N ASP A 427 9.79 3.91 27.21
CA ASP A 427 10.76 3.59 28.27
C ASP A 427 12.09 3.06 27.72
N GLU A 428 12.07 2.32 26.61
CA GLU A 428 13.24 1.65 26.04
C GLU A 428 14.05 2.51 25.06
N GLU A 429 13.43 3.44 24.33
CA GLU A 429 14.12 4.20 23.29
C GLU A 429 14.82 5.45 23.83
N PRO A 430 16.12 5.64 23.52
CA PRO A 430 16.78 6.91 23.78
C PRO A 430 16.19 8.03 22.91
N GLU A 431 16.38 9.29 23.29
CA GLU A 431 15.97 10.50 22.51
C GLU A 431 16.72 10.65 21.15
N LEU A 432 17.32 9.57 20.63
CA LEU A 432 18.01 9.54 19.35
C LEU A 432 17.01 9.23 18.24
N GLY A 433 16.59 10.27 17.53
CA GLY A 433 15.63 10.17 16.43
C GLY A 433 16.08 9.21 15.32
N ARG A 434 15.17 8.33 14.89
CA ARG A 434 15.33 7.55 13.66
C ARG A 434 14.99 8.42 12.43
N LEU A 435 15.51 8.04 11.27
CA LEU A 435 15.32 8.80 10.03
C LEU A 435 14.02 8.40 9.33
N GLU A 436 13.30 9.39 8.76
CA GLU A 436 12.02 9.19 8.06
C GLU A 436 11.98 7.92 7.20
N PRO A 437 11.10 6.97 7.52
CA PRO A 437 10.95 5.75 6.77
C PRO A 437 10.23 6.05 5.46
N MET A 438 10.57 5.26 4.45
CA MET A 438 9.88 5.31 3.17
C MET A 438 8.55 4.55 3.30
N THR A 439 7.44 5.20 2.95
CA THR A 439 6.08 4.71 3.27
C THR A 439 5.40 3.84 2.21
N SER A 440 6.02 3.60 1.05
CA SER A 440 5.32 3.03 -0.12
C SER A 440 5.78 1.62 -0.50
N CYS A 441 4.84 0.79 -0.98
CA CYS A 441 5.07 -0.56 -1.49
C CYS A 441 6.16 -0.64 -2.56
N THR A 442 7.25 -1.33 -2.25
CA THR A 442 8.12 -2.02 -3.22
C THR A 442 8.07 -3.50 -2.86
N SER A 443 7.91 -4.35 -3.88
CA SER A 443 7.97 -5.81 -3.75
C SER A 443 9.34 -6.28 -3.28
#